data_AF-A0A7T8KFL7-F1
#
_entry.id   AF-A0A7T8KFL7-F1
#
_cell.length_a   1.000
_cell.length_b   1.000
_cell.length_c   1.000
_cell.angle_alpha   90.00
_cell.angle_beta   90.00
_cell.angle_gamma   90.00
#
_symmetry.space_group_name_H-M   'P 1'
#
loop_
_entity.id
_entity.type
_entity.pdbx_description
1 polymer ?
#
loop_
_entity_poly.entity_id
_entity_poly.type
_entity_poly.pdbx_seq_one_letter_code
_entity_poly.pdbx_strand_id
1 'polypeptide(L)' 'MSSRRQCLNNVDRFCYICGEVCLDSFKRKITDFVKKLYLAYFGCKLGDQDK' A
#
# COMPACT_ATOMS: atom_id res chain seq x y z
N MET A 1 -13.95 -11.47 -30.46
CA MET A 1 -13.41 -11.81 -29.12
C MET A 1 -13.94 -10.80 -28.12
N SER A 2 -14.83 -11.22 -27.22
CA SER A 2 -15.38 -10.32 -26.19
C SER A 2 -14.26 -9.96 -25.21
N SER A 3 -13.76 -8.73 -25.29
CA SER A 3 -12.92 -8.13 -24.25
C SER A 3 -13.78 -8.03 -22.99
N ARG A 4 -13.63 -9.01 -22.09
CA ARG A 4 -14.25 -8.91 -20.76
C ARG A 4 -13.61 -7.71 -20.10
N ARG A 5 -14.42 -6.69 -19.76
CA ARG A 5 -13.96 -5.58 -18.93
C ARG A 5 -13.52 -6.16 -17.60
N GLN A 6 -12.22 -6.33 -17.42
CA GLN A 6 -11.68 -6.85 -16.18
C GLN A 6 -11.73 -5.73 -15.14
N CYS A 7 -12.39 -5.97 -14.01
CA CYS A 7 -12.42 -5.01 -12.92
C CYS A 7 -10.98 -4.78 -12.45
N LEU A 8 -10.45 -3.57 -12.68
CA LEU A 8 -9.12 -3.16 -12.21
C LEU A 8 -9.14 -2.80 -10.72
N ASN A 9 -10.30 -2.83 -10.07
CA ASN A 9 -10.42 -2.49 -8.66
C ASN A 9 -10.01 -3.70 -7.82
N ASN A 10 -8.73 -3.73 -7.40
CA ASN A 10 -8.26 -4.64 -6.36
C ASN A 10 -8.61 -4.02 -4.99
N VAL A 11 -9.16 -4.81 -4.07
CA VAL A 11 -9.44 -4.40 -2.68
C VAL A 11 -8.18 -3.84 -1.99
N ASP A 12 -6.99 -4.31 -2.38
CA ASP A 12 -5.69 -3.84 -1.88
C ASP A 12 -5.31 -2.44 -2.39
N ARG A 13 -6.13 -1.81 -3.24
CA ARG A 13 -5.92 -0.44 -3.71
C ARG A 13 -6.56 0.60 -2.78
N PHE A 14 -7.46 0.22 -1.88
CA PHE A 14 -8.06 1.19 -0.96
C PHE A 14 -7.10 1.51 0.19
N CYS A 15 -6.73 2.79 0.34
CA CYS A 15 -5.92 3.26 1.45
C CYS A 15 -6.82 3.71 2.60
N TYR A 16 -6.82 2.96 3.70
CA TYR A 16 -7.61 3.29 4.90
C TYR A 16 -7.15 4.57 5.60
N ILE A 17 -5.91 5.01 5.37
CA ILE A 17 -5.38 6.25 5.94
C ILE A 17 -5.94 7.45 5.17
N CYS A 18 -5.97 7.37 3.83
CA CYS A 18 -6.42 8.45 2.97
C CYS A 18 -7.94 8.43 2.72
N GLY A 19 -8.61 7.30 2.94
CA GLY A 19 -10.03 7.12 2.65
C GLY A 19 -10.37 7.02 1.16
N GLU A 20 -9.38 6.71 0.30
CA GLU A 20 -9.53 6.71 -1.15
C GLU A 20 -8.85 5.51 -1.82
N VAL A 21 -9.24 5.23 -3.07
CA VAL A 21 -8.61 4.19 -3.91
C VAL A 21 -7.29 4.75 -4.47
N CYS A 22 -6.17 4.24 -3.96
CA CYS A 22 -4.84 4.54 -4.47
C CYS A 22 -4.49 3.60 -5.63
N LEU A 23 -4.31 4.17 -6.83
CA LEU A 23 -3.72 3.43 -7.95
C LEU A 23 -2.29 3.01 -7.62
N ASP A 24 -1.83 1.89 -8.15
CA ASP A 24 -0.50 1.36 -7.86
C ASP A 24 0.63 2.35 -8.24
N SER A 25 0.37 3.26 -9.19
CA SER A 25 1.28 4.37 -9.54
C SER A 25 1.47 5.41 -8.43
N PHE A 26 0.52 5.53 -7.50
CA PHE A 26 0.58 6.43 -6.34
C PHE A 26 1.11 5.74 -5.09
N LYS A 27 1.19 4.40 -5.07
CA LYS A 27 1.76 3.66 -3.94
C LYS A 27 3.27 3.93 -3.86
N ARG A 28 3.69 4.63 -2.81
CA ARG A 28 5.12 4.82 -2.52
C ARG A 28 5.65 3.61 -1.76
N LYS A 29 6.77 3.07 -2.22
CA LYS A 29 7.48 2.02 -1.47
C LYS A 29 7.93 2.57 -0.13
N ILE A 30 7.68 1.82 0.94
CA ILE A 30 8.22 2.14 2.25
C ILE A 30 9.71 1.85 2.23
N THR A 31 10.51 2.92 2.24
CA THR A 31 11.97 2.82 2.19
C THR A 31 12.53 2.32 3.52
N ASP A 32 13.75 1.78 3.49
CA ASP A 32 14.42 1.33 4.72
C ASP A 32 14.65 2.47 5.72
N PHE A 33 14.78 3.70 5.23
CA PHE A 33 14.82 4.90 6.08
C PHE A 33 13.55 5.05 6.90
N VAL A 34 12.38 4.97 6.25
CA VAL A 34 11.07 5.06 6.92
C VAL A 34 10.88 3.90 7.90
N LYS A 35 11.30 2.68 7.54
CA LYS A 35 11.24 1.52 8.46
C LYS A 35 12.07 1.74 9.73
N LYS A 36 13.29 2.29 9.61
CA LYS A 36 14.15 2.63 10.76
C LYS A 36 13.51 3.70 11.65
N LEU A 37 12.96 4.75 11.04
CA LEU A 37 12.27 5.83 11.75
C LEU A 37 11.03 5.33 12.49
N TYR A 38 10.24 4.48 11.86
CA TYR A 38 9.07 3.86 12.47
C TYR A 38 9.46 3.06 13.73
N LEU A 39 10.49 2.23 13.63
CA LEU A 39 11.00 1.46 14.78
C LEU A 39 11.53 2.38 15.89
N ALA A 40 12.26 3.43 15.55
CA ALA A 40 12.79 4.38 16.54
C ALA A 40 11.68 5.15 17.26
N TYR A 41 10.59 5.49 16.56
CA TYR A 41 9.49 6.27 17.12
C TYR A 41 8.50 5.43 17.92
N PHE A 42 8.05 4.29 17.36
CA PHE A 42 7.02 3.45 17.98
C PHE A 42 7.58 2.30 18.82
N GLY A 43 8.88 1.98 18.70
CA GLY A 43 9.51 0.86 19.39
C GLY A 43 9.13 -0.53 18.85
N CYS A 44 8.38 -0.60 17.74
CA CYS A 44 7.98 -1.86 17.10
C CYS A 44 8.34 -1.87 15.60
N LYS A 45 8.55 -3.07 15.05
CA LYS A 45 8.84 -3.23 13.62
C LYS A 45 7.56 -3.02 12.82
N LEU A 46 7.68 -2.32 11.70
CA LEU A 46 6.60 -2.21 10.72
C LEU A 46 6.27 -3.63 10.18
N GLY A 47 5.00 -3.98 10.19
CA GLY A 47 4.52 -5.29 9.73
C GLY A 47 4.73 -5.52 8.23
N ASP A 48 4.58 -6.78 7.80
CA ASP A 48 4.68 -7.18 6.41
C ASP A 48 3.69 -6.40 5.54
N GLN A 49 4.23 -5.71 4.53
CA GLN A 49 3.44 -4.88 3.60
C GLN A 49 3.07 -5.65 2.33
N ASP A 50 3.66 -6.83 2.11
CA ASP A 50 3.48 -7.65 0.90
C ASP A 50 2.44 -8.78 1.11
N LYS A 51 1.66 -8.70 2.19
CA LYS A 51 0.65 -9.70 2.56
C LYS A 51 -0.75 -9.36 2.06
#